data_AF-V5HTL3-F1
#
_entry.id   AF-V5HTL3-F1
#
_cell.length_a   1.000
_cell.length_b   1.000
_cell.length_c   1.000
_cell.angle_alpha   90.00
_cell.angle_beta   90.00
_cell.angle_gamma   90.00
#
_symmetry.space_group_name_H-M   'P 1'
#
loop_
_entity.id
_entity.type
_entity.pdbx_description
1 polymer ?
#
loop_
_entity_poly.entity_id
_entity_poly.type
_entity_poly.pdbx_seq_one_letter_code
_entity_poly.pdbx_strand_id
1 'polypeptide(L)'
;HAVRDALMLSRKKMGFKGSKVGVPQEAFQLPEEPPERDGHDWYCFECHRGGDVLLCTSCHRVYHVVCVKEDLSNEEKFVCSVCQLLQEKDELKLKAEDLNMLLGYTCVRLKDKTCTTKELHRLLSTEADTWKQNQLIYQKMDLVTMEEKTRNGDYTGLEEFRADAQTIVHNVVIFYGIHSCMADMARQMLRDCSYDLGEIRQCSACYRMSNEKRDKFWFCQPCDPPHDLVFAKQKGFPYWPAKVIRIDDHCYDVRFFGGYHQRALVDRSNIKPISTSLKQIAAKRTTALNKALEELKRHQQLLEHRSRGTSGDCSSPARHTPVKAKRGRGRPRRVVVPQPSSSSSSSEDDHEEEEEEEG
;
A
#
# COMPACT_ATOMS: atom_id res chain seq x y z
N HIS A 1 17.37 -1.30 -37.92
CA HIS A 1 16.91 -0.19 -37.07
C HIS A 1 17.75 -0.14 -35.80
N ALA A 2 17.63 -1.08 -34.86
CA ALA A 2 18.43 -1.09 -33.63
C ALA A 2 19.96 -0.87 -33.77
N VAL A 3 20.62 -1.40 -34.80
CA VAL A 3 22.06 -1.14 -35.04
C VAL A 3 22.33 0.26 -35.62
N ARG A 4 21.38 0.79 -36.41
CA ARG A 4 21.44 2.14 -36.97
C ARG A 4 21.21 3.20 -35.90
N ASP A 5 20.33 2.92 -34.95
CA ASP A 5 19.93 3.82 -33.88
C ASP A 5 20.85 3.69 -32.64
N ALA A 6 22.03 3.05 -32.82
CA ALA A 6 23.03 2.78 -31.78
C ALA A 6 22.52 1.99 -30.55
N LEU A 7 21.32 1.41 -30.60
CA LEU A 7 20.76 0.57 -29.54
C LEU A 7 21.42 -0.82 -29.47
N MET A 8 22.06 -1.28 -30.54
CA MET A 8 22.86 -2.51 -30.58
C MET A 8 24.12 -2.33 -31.42
N LEU A 9 25.23 -2.89 -30.96
CA LEU A 9 26.49 -2.98 -31.70
C LEU A 9 26.55 -4.30 -32.46
N SER A 10 26.77 -4.25 -33.78
CA SER A 10 27.09 -5.45 -34.56
C SER A 10 28.61 -5.69 -34.53
N ARG A 11 29.03 -6.88 -34.10
CA ARG A 11 30.43 -7.30 -34.08
C ARG A 11 30.58 -8.68 -34.72
N LYS A 12 31.53 -8.83 -35.65
CA LYS A 12 31.86 -10.14 -36.21
C LYS A 12 32.69 -10.93 -35.20
N LYS A 13 32.14 -12.05 -34.71
CA LYS A 13 32.84 -13.01 -33.84
C LYS A 13 32.99 -14.33 -34.58
N MET A 14 34.14 -14.98 -34.47
CA MET A 14 34.32 -16.34 -34.99
C MET A 14 33.63 -17.35 -34.07
N GLY A 15 32.96 -18.35 -34.64
CA GLY A 15 32.44 -19.46 -33.85
C GLY A 15 33.58 -20.28 -33.25
N PHE A 16 33.49 -20.58 -31.95
CA PHE A 16 34.51 -21.36 -31.21
C PHE A 16 34.05 -22.77 -30.83
N LYS A 17 32.79 -23.17 -31.10
CA LYS A 17 32.25 -24.51 -30.81
C LYS A 17 31.22 -24.98 -31.85
N GLY A 18 31.15 -26.30 -32.07
CA GLY A 18 30.16 -26.98 -32.92
C GLY A 18 30.42 -26.86 -34.43
N SER A 19 29.40 -27.12 -35.25
CA SER A 19 29.51 -27.15 -36.73
C SER A 19 29.79 -25.80 -37.41
N LYS A 20 29.98 -24.73 -36.63
CA LYS A 20 30.25 -23.37 -37.11
C LYS A 20 31.59 -22.80 -36.62
N VAL A 21 32.52 -23.67 -36.23
CA VAL A 21 33.89 -23.28 -35.85
C VAL A 21 34.61 -22.64 -37.04
N GLY A 22 35.20 -21.46 -36.84
CA GLY A 22 35.91 -20.71 -37.88
C GLY A 22 35.03 -19.91 -38.84
N VAL A 23 33.69 -20.03 -38.73
CA VAL A 23 32.75 -19.22 -39.51
C VAL A 23 32.52 -17.88 -38.81
N PRO A 24 32.74 -16.73 -39.48
CA PRO A 24 32.42 -15.42 -38.91
C PRO A 24 30.90 -15.29 -38.77
N GLN A 25 30.45 -15.08 -37.54
CA GLN A 25 29.06 -14.81 -37.21
C GLN A 25 28.90 -13.34 -36.82
N GLU A 26 27.83 -12.73 -37.28
CA GLU A 26 27.37 -11.45 -36.75
C GLU A 26 26.80 -11.69 -35.35
N ALA A 27 27.45 -11.11 -34.36
CA ALA A 27 26.99 -11.09 -32.98
C ALA A 27 26.54 -9.67 -32.63
N PHE A 28 25.35 -9.55 -32.03
CA PHE A 28 24.84 -8.28 -31.54
C PHE A 28 25.15 -8.16 -30.04
N GLN A 29 25.67 -7.01 -29.63
CA GLN A 29 25.98 -6.69 -28.24
C GLN A 29 25.33 -5.36 -27.89
N LEU A 30 24.83 -5.22 -26.66
CA LEU A 30 24.36 -3.92 -26.18
C LEU A 30 25.56 -2.97 -25.98
N PRO A 31 25.43 -1.66 -26.23
CA PRO A 31 26.47 -0.68 -25.92
C PRO A 31 26.90 -0.77 -24.46
N GLU A 32 28.20 -0.56 -24.20
CA GLU A 32 28.75 -0.55 -22.83
C GLU A 32 28.39 0.76 -22.09
N GLU A 33 28.28 1.86 -22.83
CA GLU A 33 27.82 3.15 -22.32
C GLU A 33 26.29 3.23 -22.39
N PRO A 34 25.62 3.72 -21.33
CA PRO A 34 24.19 3.91 -21.36
C PRO A 34 23.83 4.96 -22.43
N PRO A 35 22.73 4.74 -23.16
CA PRO A 35 22.28 5.68 -24.20
C PRO A 35 21.95 7.05 -23.61
N GLU A 36 22.21 8.12 -24.38
CA GLU A 36 21.78 9.46 -24.02
C GLU A 36 20.25 9.50 -23.84
N ARG A 37 19.82 10.08 -22.72
CA ARG A 37 18.41 10.17 -22.38
C ARG A 37 17.83 11.45 -22.96
N ASP A 38 16.73 11.32 -23.68
CA ASP A 38 15.97 12.41 -24.29
C ASP A 38 15.02 13.12 -23.31
N GLY A 39 14.99 12.67 -22.05
CA GLY A 39 14.16 13.23 -20.98
C GLY A 39 12.90 12.41 -20.68
N HIS A 40 12.65 11.33 -21.43
CA HIS A 40 11.48 10.47 -21.27
C HIS A 40 11.86 8.99 -21.12
N ASP A 41 10.94 8.24 -20.53
CA ASP A 41 11.02 6.78 -20.49
C ASP A 41 10.75 6.21 -21.89
N TRP A 42 11.29 5.03 -22.18
CA TRP A 42 11.07 4.32 -23.44
C TRP A 42 9.91 3.34 -23.36
N TYR A 43 9.44 3.04 -22.16
CA TYR A 43 8.42 2.04 -21.91
C TYR A 43 7.11 2.71 -21.48
N CYS A 44 6.00 2.28 -22.09
CA CYS A 44 4.68 2.77 -21.73
C CYS A 44 4.36 2.48 -20.26
N PHE A 45 3.87 3.48 -19.51
CA PHE A 45 3.54 3.31 -18.09
C PHE A 45 2.29 2.46 -17.80
N GLU A 46 1.44 2.22 -18.80
CA GLU A 46 0.26 1.33 -18.65
C GLU A 46 0.59 -0.13 -19.00
N CYS A 47 1.26 -0.38 -20.14
CA CYS A 47 1.51 -1.75 -20.62
C CYS A 47 2.95 -2.25 -20.45
N HIS A 48 3.88 -1.37 -20.07
CA HIS A 48 5.30 -1.65 -19.84
C HIS A 48 6.08 -2.16 -21.06
N ARG A 49 5.58 -1.87 -22.27
CA ARG A 49 6.23 -2.23 -23.54
C ARG A 49 6.78 -1.00 -24.22
N GLY A 50 7.84 -1.19 -25.01
CA GLY A 50 8.34 -0.17 -25.93
C GLY A 50 7.46 -0.04 -27.19
N GLY A 51 7.81 0.89 -28.06
CA GLY A 51 7.11 1.18 -29.32
C GLY A 51 6.85 2.67 -29.48
N ASP A 52 5.91 3.04 -30.36
CA ASP A 52 5.56 4.44 -30.60
C ASP A 52 4.71 4.98 -29.43
N VAL A 53 5.28 5.92 -28.68
CA VAL A 53 4.69 6.44 -27.44
C VAL A 53 4.48 7.95 -27.49
N LEU A 54 3.46 8.40 -26.77
CA LEU A 54 3.17 9.79 -26.46
C LEU A 54 3.99 10.22 -25.24
N LEU A 55 4.59 11.41 -25.33
CA LEU A 55 5.43 11.98 -24.28
C LEU A 55 4.60 12.91 -23.39
N CYS A 56 4.60 12.67 -22.08
CA CYS A 56 3.98 13.59 -21.14
C CYS A 56 4.75 14.92 -21.12
N THR A 57 4.06 16.06 -21.17
CA THR A 57 4.72 17.38 -21.10
C THR A 57 5.16 17.77 -19.68
N SER A 58 4.67 17.07 -18.66
CA SER A 58 4.84 17.43 -17.25
C SER A 58 5.74 16.46 -16.47
N CYS A 59 6.12 15.32 -17.06
CA CYS A 59 7.06 14.37 -16.46
C CYS A 59 7.69 13.45 -17.53
N HIS A 60 8.57 12.56 -17.11
CA HIS A 60 9.26 11.59 -17.96
C HIS A 60 8.38 10.43 -18.48
N ARG A 61 7.14 10.27 -17.99
CA ARG A 61 6.31 9.11 -18.32
C ARG A 61 5.82 9.16 -19.77
N VAL A 62 5.70 8.00 -20.38
CA VAL A 62 5.21 7.83 -21.75
C VAL A 62 4.09 6.81 -21.84
N TYR A 63 3.24 6.93 -22.86
CA TYR A 63 2.07 6.06 -23.03
C TYR A 63 1.81 5.74 -24.50
N HIS A 64 1.43 4.52 -24.85
CA HIS A 64 0.88 4.27 -26.19
C HIS A 64 -0.47 4.98 -26.34
N VAL A 65 -0.79 5.45 -27.55
CA VAL A 65 -2.09 6.06 -27.87
C VAL A 65 -3.25 5.16 -27.42
N VAL A 66 -3.15 3.86 -27.70
CA VAL A 66 -4.18 2.85 -27.32
C VAL A 66 -4.25 2.55 -25.82
N CYS A 67 -3.22 2.94 -25.05
CA CYS A 67 -3.16 2.73 -23.62
C CYS A 67 -3.72 3.93 -22.84
N VAL A 68 -3.94 5.07 -23.50
CA VAL A 68 -4.61 6.22 -22.91
C VAL A 68 -6.11 5.98 -22.95
N LYS A 69 -6.78 6.13 -21.81
CA LYS A 69 -8.23 5.88 -21.66
C LYS A 69 -9.10 7.10 -22.02
N GLU A 70 -8.47 8.25 -22.23
CA GLU A 70 -9.11 9.53 -22.50
C GLU A 70 -9.04 9.89 -23.99
N ASP A 71 -10.04 10.63 -24.46
CA ASP A 71 -10.09 11.10 -25.85
C ASP A 71 -9.05 12.20 -26.08
N LEU A 72 -8.01 11.87 -26.86
CA LEU A 72 -6.90 12.77 -27.21
C LEU A 72 -7.19 13.66 -28.43
N SER A 73 -8.43 13.69 -28.91
CA SER A 73 -8.81 14.34 -30.17
C SER A 73 -8.68 15.88 -30.16
N ASN A 74 -8.64 16.50 -28.98
CA ASN A 74 -8.71 17.96 -28.82
C ASN A 74 -7.51 18.57 -28.07
N GLU A 75 -6.49 17.80 -27.71
CA GLU A 75 -5.37 18.27 -26.87
C GLU A 75 -4.07 18.41 -27.70
N GLU A 76 -3.55 19.64 -27.82
CA GLU A 76 -2.24 19.89 -28.44
C GLU A 76 -1.06 19.38 -27.58
N LYS A 77 -1.29 19.17 -26.28
CA LYS A 77 -0.27 18.72 -25.31
C LYS A 77 -0.79 17.57 -24.48
N PHE A 78 -0.09 16.44 -24.52
CA PHE A 78 -0.43 15.28 -23.71
C PHE A 78 0.11 15.41 -22.28
N VAL A 79 -0.80 15.37 -21.30
CA VAL A 79 -0.48 15.26 -19.86
C VAL A 79 -0.97 13.92 -19.37
N CYS A 80 -0.09 13.09 -18.80
CA CYS A 80 -0.47 11.76 -18.35
C CYS A 80 -1.41 11.78 -17.13
N SER A 81 -2.18 10.71 -16.96
CA SER A 81 -3.11 10.53 -15.84
C SER A 81 -2.46 10.68 -14.46
N VAL A 82 -1.19 10.27 -14.31
CA VAL A 82 -0.46 10.48 -13.04
C VAL A 82 -0.23 11.97 -12.77
N CYS A 83 0.16 12.74 -13.79
CA CYS A 83 0.34 14.19 -13.62
C CYS A 83 -0.98 14.93 -13.42
N GLN A 84 -2.05 14.51 -14.09
CA GLN A 84 -3.40 15.04 -13.86
C GLN A 84 -3.81 14.83 -12.39
N LEU A 85 -3.69 13.60 -11.87
CA LEU A 85 -3.99 13.27 -10.46
C LEU A 85 -3.11 14.03 -9.46
N LEU A 86 -1.85 14.31 -9.80
CA LEU A 86 -0.96 15.13 -8.96
C LEU A 86 -1.33 16.62 -8.95
N GLN A 87 -1.99 17.10 -10.01
CA GLN A 87 -2.46 18.49 -10.11
C GLN A 87 -3.84 18.68 -9.48
N GLU A 88 -4.61 17.61 -9.33
CA GLU A 88 -5.87 17.62 -8.59
C GLU A 88 -5.61 18.04 -7.13
N LYS A 89 -6.46 18.94 -6.62
CA LYS A 89 -6.36 19.36 -5.23
C LYS A 89 -6.81 18.22 -4.33
N ASP A 90 -5.90 17.71 -3.51
CA ASP A 90 -6.25 16.73 -2.49
C ASP A 90 -7.23 17.37 -1.49
N GLU A 91 -8.38 16.73 -1.31
CA GLU A 91 -9.40 17.16 -0.33
C GLU A 91 -8.96 16.86 1.11
N LEU A 92 -7.93 16.02 1.31
CA LEU A 92 -7.39 15.74 2.63
C LEU A 92 -6.64 16.93 3.22
N LYS A 93 -7.23 17.50 4.26
CA LYS A 93 -6.62 18.53 5.10
C LYS A 93 -5.69 17.89 6.15
N LEU A 94 -4.54 17.39 5.71
CA LEU A 94 -3.48 16.88 6.58
C LEU A 94 -2.24 17.77 6.54
N LYS A 95 -1.55 17.90 7.67
CA LYS A 95 -0.21 18.50 7.70
C LYS A 95 0.78 17.52 7.07
N ALA A 96 1.81 18.05 6.41
CA ALA A 96 2.85 17.22 5.78
C ALA A 96 3.49 16.22 6.76
N GLU A 97 3.73 16.63 8.01
CA GLU A 97 4.27 15.75 9.06
C GLU A 97 3.34 14.56 9.38
N ASP A 98 2.05 14.82 9.54
CA ASP A 98 1.06 13.78 9.81
C ASP A 98 0.89 12.86 8.60
N LEU A 99 0.82 13.43 7.39
CA LEU A 99 0.74 12.68 6.13
C LEU A 99 1.91 11.70 6.01
N ASN A 100 3.14 12.19 6.12
CA ASN A 100 4.34 11.37 5.98
C ASN A 100 4.46 10.31 7.08
N MET A 101 3.98 10.59 8.29
CA MET A 101 3.88 9.59 9.35
C MET A 101 2.92 8.46 9.00
N LEU A 102 1.75 8.76 8.43
CA LEU A 102 0.79 7.73 7.98
C LEU A 102 1.34 6.93 6.79
N LEU A 103 1.97 7.61 5.82
CA LEU A 103 2.66 6.96 4.71
C LEU A 103 3.81 6.07 5.19
N GLY A 104 4.50 6.45 6.26
CA GLY A 104 5.51 5.62 6.93
C GLY A 104 4.92 4.30 7.42
N TYR A 105 3.73 4.31 8.03
CA TYR A 105 3.03 3.06 8.41
C TYR A 105 2.68 2.20 7.19
N THR A 106 2.23 2.83 6.11
CA THR A 106 1.98 2.14 4.83
C THR A 106 3.26 1.45 4.35
N CYS A 107 4.37 2.18 4.33
CA CYS A 107 5.66 1.68 3.85
C CYS A 107 6.15 0.49 4.67
N VAL A 108 6.05 0.55 6.01
CA VAL A 108 6.38 -0.57 6.89
C VAL A 108 5.51 -1.79 6.60
N ARG A 109 4.19 -1.63 6.44
CA ARG A 109 3.29 -2.75 6.13
C ARG A 109 3.57 -3.36 4.75
N LEU A 110 3.81 -2.52 3.75
CA LEU A 110 4.20 -2.98 2.41
C LEU A 110 5.50 -3.76 2.48
N LYS A 111 6.49 -3.25 3.22
CA LYS A 111 7.74 -3.96 3.46
C LYS A 111 7.50 -5.28 4.17
N ASP A 112 6.71 -5.38 5.24
CA ASP A 112 6.51 -6.66 5.93
C ASP A 112 5.88 -7.74 5.03
N LYS A 113 4.84 -7.36 4.27
CA LYS A 113 4.21 -8.26 3.29
C LYS A 113 5.17 -8.65 2.16
N THR A 114 5.97 -7.69 1.69
CA THR A 114 6.92 -7.88 0.57
C THR A 114 8.24 -8.52 1.03
N CYS A 115 8.64 -8.39 2.29
CA CYS A 115 9.85 -8.99 2.87
C CYS A 115 9.68 -10.49 3.10
N THR A 116 8.43 -10.97 3.17
CA THR A 116 8.12 -12.39 3.05
C THR A 116 8.64 -12.94 1.70
N THR A 117 8.77 -12.07 0.69
CA THR A 117 9.36 -12.34 -0.62
C THR A 117 10.68 -11.59 -0.81
N LYS A 118 11.74 -12.06 -0.14
CA LYS A 118 13.13 -11.53 -0.16
C LYS A 118 13.66 -11.13 -1.54
N GLU A 119 13.12 -11.70 -2.62
CA GLU A 119 13.39 -11.28 -3.98
C GLU A 119 13.16 -9.77 -4.20
N LEU A 120 11.99 -9.20 -3.87
CA LEU A 120 11.62 -7.85 -4.35
C LEU A 120 12.58 -6.75 -3.88
N HIS A 121 13.09 -6.88 -2.65
CA HIS A 121 14.07 -5.98 -2.06
C HIS A 121 15.49 -6.15 -2.63
N ARG A 122 15.82 -7.33 -3.19
CA ARG A 122 17.13 -7.59 -3.80
C ARG A 122 17.21 -7.16 -5.27
N LEU A 123 16.08 -7.02 -5.96
CA LEU A 123 16.01 -6.82 -7.42
C LEU A 123 16.72 -5.57 -7.94
N LEU A 124 16.92 -4.56 -7.09
CA LEU A 124 17.55 -3.29 -7.45
C LEU A 124 18.98 -3.15 -6.89
N SER A 125 19.50 -4.17 -6.20
CA SER A 125 20.77 -4.08 -5.47
C SER A 125 21.82 -5.13 -5.87
N THR A 126 21.52 -6.04 -6.81
CA THR A 126 22.52 -7.01 -7.29
C THR A 126 23.49 -6.36 -8.28
N GLU A 127 24.76 -6.24 -7.87
CA GLU A 127 25.85 -5.64 -8.68
C GLU A 127 26.00 -6.27 -10.07
N ALA A 128 25.67 -7.56 -10.22
CA ALA A 128 25.82 -8.33 -11.45
C ALA A 128 24.95 -7.84 -12.64
N ASP A 129 23.82 -7.17 -12.37
CA ASP A 129 22.89 -6.69 -13.39
C ASP A 129 22.78 -5.15 -13.44
N THR A 130 23.69 -4.45 -12.78
CA THR A 130 23.73 -2.97 -12.74
C THR A 130 23.76 -2.34 -14.13
N TRP A 131 24.46 -2.97 -15.09
CA TRP A 131 24.50 -2.52 -16.48
C TRP A 131 23.12 -2.59 -17.16
N LYS A 132 22.31 -3.63 -16.90
CA LYS A 132 20.94 -3.76 -17.42
C LYS A 132 20.03 -2.70 -16.82
N GLN A 133 20.13 -2.49 -15.50
CA GLN A 133 19.34 -1.47 -14.82
C GLN A 133 19.64 -0.07 -15.36
N ASN A 134 20.91 0.26 -15.60
CA ASN A 134 21.30 1.58 -16.11
C ASN A 134 20.80 1.83 -17.55
N GLN A 135 20.64 0.77 -18.35
CA GLN A 135 20.11 0.86 -19.72
C GLN A 135 18.58 0.83 -19.79
N LEU A 136 17.91 0.03 -18.95
CA LEU A 136 16.47 -0.22 -19.07
C LEU A 136 15.60 0.66 -18.16
N ILE A 137 16.14 1.11 -17.02
CA ILE A 137 15.35 1.79 -15.99
C ILE A 137 15.60 3.29 -16.05
N TYR A 138 14.57 4.06 -16.36
CA TYR A 138 14.64 5.52 -16.36
C TYR A 138 14.78 6.06 -14.94
N GLN A 139 13.77 5.87 -14.08
CA GLN A 139 13.80 6.35 -12.70
C GLN A 139 13.91 5.18 -11.72
N LYS A 140 15.03 5.09 -10.98
CA LYS A 140 15.18 4.11 -9.91
C LYS A 140 14.23 4.44 -8.75
N MET A 141 13.54 3.43 -8.23
CA MET A 141 12.65 3.56 -7.08
C MET A 141 12.48 2.21 -6.39
N ASP A 142 12.42 2.20 -5.06
CA ASP A 142 12.21 1.02 -4.22
C ASP A 142 11.56 1.40 -2.88
N LEU A 143 11.12 0.37 -2.12
CA LEU A 143 10.46 0.57 -0.82
C LEU A 143 11.39 1.17 0.25
N VAL A 144 12.71 1.06 0.12
CA VAL A 144 13.66 1.69 1.05
C VAL A 144 13.68 3.18 0.78
N THR A 145 13.85 3.58 -0.47
CA THR A 145 13.80 4.96 -0.94
C THR A 145 12.47 5.62 -0.57
N MET A 146 11.34 4.92 -0.76
CA MET A 146 10.04 5.43 -0.33
C MET A 146 9.97 5.66 1.19
N GLU A 147 10.51 4.75 2.01
CA GLU A 147 10.59 4.92 3.46
C GLU A 147 11.46 6.13 3.85
N GLU A 148 12.59 6.32 3.18
CA GLU A 148 13.45 7.48 3.40
C GLU A 148 12.75 8.79 3.06
N LYS A 149 12.03 8.84 1.93
CA LYS A 149 11.18 9.98 1.57
C LYS A 149 10.13 10.29 2.63
N THR A 150 9.46 9.27 3.20
CA THR A 150 8.52 9.49 4.31
C THR A 150 9.21 10.02 5.56
N ARG A 151 10.43 9.59 5.85
CA ARG A 151 11.21 10.06 7.01
C ARG A 151 11.67 11.51 6.83
N ASN A 152 11.98 11.91 5.60
CA ASN A 152 12.41 13.26 5.27
C ASN A 152 11.24 14.25 5.13
N GLY A 153 10.02 13.75 4.98
CA GLY A 153 8.83 14.59 4.78
C GLY A 153 8.63 15.02 3.33
N ASP A 154 9.16 14.23 2.37
CA ASP A 154 9.22 14.63 0.96
C ASP A 154 7.87 14.52 0.24
N TYR A 155 6.90 13.78 0.80
CA TYR A 155 5.58 13.64 0.19
C TYR A 155 4.64 14.77 0.62
N THR A 156 4.06 15.45 -0.36
CA THR A 156 3.05 16.51 -0.15
C THR A 156 1.62 16.02 -0.34
N GLY A 157 1.44 14.87 -0.99
CA GLY A 157 0.14 14.25 -1.22
C GLY A 157 0.19 12.73 -1.35
N LEU A 158 -0.97 12.08 -1.26
CA LEU A 158 -1.07 10.61 -1.38
C LEU A 158 -0.72 10.12 -2.79
N GLU A 159 -1.01 10.93 -3.81
CA GLU A 159 -0.76 10.56 -5.22
C GLU A 159 0.73 10.55 -5.57
N GLU A 160 1.57 11.34 -4.89
CA GLU A 160 3.04 11.27 -5.05
C GLU A 160 3.58 9.92 -4.55
N PHE A 161 3.09 9.46 -3.39
CA PHE A 161 3.46 8.15 -2.84
C PHE A 161 2.98 7.01 -3.75
N ARG A 162 1.76 7.13 -4.29
CA ARG A 162 1.23 6.17 -5.26
C ARG A 162 2.06 6.14 -6.54
N ALA A 163 2.47 7.30 -7.05
CA ALA A 163 3.26 7.43 -8.26
C ALA A 163 4.63 6.74 -8.11
N ASP A 164 5.27 6.83 -6.94
CA ASP A 164 6.50 6.08 -6.66
C ASP A 164 6.26 4.57 -6.59
N ALA A 165 5.18 4.13 -5.96
CA ALA A 165 4.80 2.71 -5.96
C ALA A 165 4.53 2.18 -7.39
N GLN A 166 3.93 2.99 -8.27
CA GLN A 166 3.76 2.68 -9.69
C GLN A 166 5.10 2.55 -10.41
N THR A 167 6.06 3.43 -10.13
CA THR A 167 7.42 3.36 -10.69
C THR A 167 8.11 2.05 -10.30
N ILE A 168 7.93 1.56 -9.06
CA ILE A 168 8.44 0.24 -8.66
C ILE A 168 7.85 -0.87 -9.55
N VAL A 169 6.53 -0.90 -9.74
CA VAL A 169 5.88 -1.91 -10.60
C VAL A 169 6.40 -1.82 -12.03
N HIS A 170 6.48 -0.60 -12.57
CA HIS A 170 6.96 -0.35 -13.91
C HIS A 170 8.37 -0.93 -14.12
N ASN A 171 9.28 -0.63 -13.20
CA ASN A 171 10.66 -1.10 -13.24
C ASN A 171 10.75 -2.63 -13.14
N VAL A 172 9.99 -3.24 -12.22
CA VAL A 172 9.97 -4.70 -12.05
C VAL A 172 9.43 -5.39 -13.30
N VAL A 173 8.38 -4.85 -13.92
CA VAL A 173 7.79 -5.44 -15.12
C VAL A 173 8.75 -5.37 -16.31
N ILE A 174 9.46 -4.24 -16.50
CA ILE A 174 10.45 -4.11 -17.56
C ILE A 174 11.59 -5.10 -17.36
N PHE A 175 12.09 -5.21 -16.13
CA PHE A 175 13.27 -5.99 -15.84
C PHE A 175 13.01 -7.51 -15.87
N TYR A 176 11.89 -7.98 -15.32
CA TYR A 176 11.57 -9.41 -15.21
C TYR A 176 10.58 -9.90 -16.27
N GLY A 177 9.92 -8.98 -16.97
CA GLY A 177 8.88 -9.29 -17.94
C GLY A 177 7.47 -9.32 -17.33
N ILE A 178 6.49 -9.01 -18.18
CA ILE A 178 5.07 -8.82 -17.82
C ILE A 178 4.38 -10.05 -17.23
N HIS A 179 4.87 -11.25 -17.52
CA HIS A 179 4.30 -12.53 -17.05
C HIS A 179 5.13 -13.18 -15.94
N SER A 180 6.10 -12.46 -15.35
CA SER A 180 6.89 -13.00 -14.25
C SER A 180 6.12 -12.99 -12.93
N CYS A 181 6.42 -13.96 -12.05
CA CYS A 181 5.92 -13.94 -10.67
C CYS A 181 6.29 -12.63 -9.94
N MET A 182 7.44 -12.05 -10.29
CA MET A 182 7.91 -10.78 -9.77
C MET A 182 7.00 -9.62 -10.17
N ALA A 183 6.56 -9.58 -11.43
CA ALA A 183 5.57 -8.62 -11.90
C ALA A 183 4.23 -8.77 -11.16
N ASP A 184 3.77 -10.00 -10.92
CA ASP A 184 2.52 -10.26 -10.19
C ASP A 184 2.59 -9.81 -8.74
N MET A 185 3.72 -10.07 -8.07
CA MET A 185 3.98 -9.59 -6.72
C MET A 185 4.04 -8.06 -6.65
N ALA A 186 4.72 -7.40 -7.60
CA ALA A 186 4.78 -5.95 -7.65
C ALA A 186 3.39 -5.33 -7.88
N ARG A 187 2.57 -5.90 -8.77
CA ARG A 187 1.17 -5.49 -8.96
C ARG A 187 0.35 -5.66 -7.69
N GLN A 188 0.54 -6.77 -6.96
CA GLN A 188 -0.14 -6.97 -5.66
C GLN A 188 0.31 -5.93 -4.64
N MET A 189 1.60 -5.60 -4.57
CA MET A 189 2.12 -4.53 -3.71
C MET A 189 1.46 -3.19 -4.03
N LEU A 190 1.30 -2.84 -5.31
CA LEU A 190 0.61 -1.61 -5.72
C LEU A 190 -0.89 -1.61 -5.37
N ARG A 191 -1.56 -2.77 -5.46
CA ARG A 191 -2.96 -2.92 -5.01
C ARG A 191 -3.07 -2.69 -3.50
N ASP A 192 -2.19 -3.30 -2.71
CA ASP A 192 -2.13 -3.11 -1.26
C ASP A 192 -1.84 -1.65 -0.91
N CYS A 193 -0.90 -1.01 -1.61
CA CYS A 193 -0.60 0.41 -1.46
C CYS A 193 -1.85 1.27 -1.73
N SER A 194 -2.53 1.02 -2.85
CA SER A 194 -3.74 1.77 -3.23
C SER A 194 -4.86 1.60 -2.21
N TYR A 195 -5.03 0.39 -1.66
CA TYR A 195 -6.00 0.13 -0.57
C TYR A 195 -5.66 0.95 0.67
N ASP A 196 -4.39 0.96 1.08
CA ASP A 196 -3.93 1.67 2.27
C ASP A 196 -4.04 3.20 2.13
N LEU A 197 -3.76 3.74 0.96
CA LEU A 197 -4.00 5.16 0.66
C LEU A 197 -5.50 5.47 0.73
N GLY A 198 -6.35 4.57 0.22
CA GLY A 198 -7.81 4.68 0.35
C GLY A 198 -8.29 4.70 1.81
N GLU A 199 -7.63 3.96 2.71
CA GLU A 199 -7.93 4.00 4.15
C GLU A 199 -7.57 5.32 4.79
N ILE A 200 -6.41 5.89 4.42
CA ILE A 200 -6.01 7.23 4.86
C ILE A 200 -7.04 8.25 4.41
N ARG A 201 -7.52 8.15 3.16
CA ARG A 201 -8.56 9.04 2.62
C ARG A 201 -9.86 8.97 3.39
N GLN A 202 -10.32 7.76 3.72
CA GLN A 202 -11.58 7.57 4.42
C GLN A 202 -11.53 8.11 5.84
N CYS A 203 -10.48 7.79 6.60
CA CYS A 203 -10.27 8.38 7.93
C CYS A 203 -8.83 8.19 8.39
N SER A 204 -8.04 9.26 8.26
CA SER A 204 -6.64 9.34 8.70
C SER A 204 -6.48 9.01 10.20
N ALA A 205 -7.42 9.41 11.05
CA ALA A 205 -7.41 9.10 12.47
C ALA A 205 -7.61 7.59 12.73
N CYS A 206 -8.61 6.96 12.11
CA CYS A 206 -8.82 5.50 12.20
C CYS A 206 -7.60 4.73 11.71
N TYR A 207 -7.02 5.17 10.58
CA TYR A 207 -5.83 4.56 10.03
C TYR A 207 -4.65 4.68 10.99
N ARG A 208 -4.39 5.87 11.54
CA ARG A 208 -3.35 6.11 12.54
C ARG A 208 -3.49 5.19 13.76
N MET A 209 -4.66 5.20 14.38
CA MET A 209 -4.92 4.44 15.62
C MET A 209 -4.83 2.93 15.39
N SER A 210 -5.29 2.47 14.23
CA SER A 210 -5.22 1.05 13.84
C SER A 210 -3.78 0.57 13.60
N ASN A 211 -2.85 1.47 13.26
CA ASN A 211 -1.44 1.13 13.09
C ASN A 211 -0.65 1.29 14.40
N GLU A 212 -0.89 2.36 15.15
CA GLU A 212 -0.18 2.64 16.40
C GLU A 212 -0.49 1.61 17.49
N LYS A 213 -1.77 1.20 17.63
CA LYS A 213 -2.27 0.25 18.66
C LYS A 213 -1.69 0.45 20.07
N ARG A 214 -1.33 1.69 20.44
CA ARG A 214 -0.66 2.03 21.71
C ARG A 214 -1.52 1.73 22.93
N ASP A 215 -2.82 1.86 22.78
CA ASP A 215 -3.81 1.59 23.82
C ASP A 215 -4.64 0.35 23.45
N LYS A 216 -4.95 -0.49 24.44
CA LYS A 216 -5.92 -1.59 24.30
C LYS A 216 -7.30 -1.08 23.86
N PHE A 217 -7.62 0.16 24.18
CA PHE A 217 -8.87 0.83 23.82
C PHE A 217 -8.73 1.79 22.63
N TRP A 218 -7.75 1.55 21.73
CA TRP A 218 -7.51 2.38 20.55
C TRP A 218 -8.77 2.59 19.70
N PHE A 219 -9.65 1.59 19.60
CA PHE A 219 -10.88 1.68 18.81
C PHE A 219 -11.98 2.52 19.49
N CYS A 220 -11.87 2.79 20.79
CA CYS A 220 -12.78 3.67 21.52
C CYS A 220 -12.55 5.15 21.21
N GLN A 221 -11.39 5.51 20.68
CA GLN A 221 -11.06 6.91 20.43
C GLN A 221 -11.98 7.49 19.34
N PRO A 222 -12.59 8.66 19.59
CA PRO A 222 -13.46 9.31 18.63
C PRO A 222 -12.67 10.00 17.51
N CYS A 223 -13.24 10.00 16.32
CA CYS A 223 -12.69 10.69 15.15
C CYS A 223 -13.35 12.07 15.01
N ASP A 224 -12.83 12.87 14.09
CA ASP A 224 -13.36 14.18 13.76
C ASP A 224 -13.53 14.35 12.24
N PRO A 225 -14.77 14.43 11.73
CA PRO A 225 -16.03 14.25 12.43
C PRO A 225 -16.20 12.83 13.01
N PRO A 226 -17.06 12.62 14.02
CA PRO A 226 -17.30 11.29 14.58
C PRO A 226 -18.03 10.39 13.58
N HIS A 227 -17.65 9.11 13.54
CA HIS A 227 -18.34 8.11 12.73
C HIS A 227 -19.72 7.77 13.29
N ASP A 228 -20.67 7.54 12.39
CA ASP A 228 -21.98 7.03 12.76
C ASP A 228 -21.86 5.63 13.39
N LEU A 229 -22.68 5.40 14.41
CA LEU A 229 -22.73 4.13 15.13
C LEU A 229 -23.99 3.37 14.73
N VAL A 230 -23.83 2.09 14.43
CA VAL A 230 -24.93 1.22 14.00
C VAL A 230 -24.80 -0.18 14.59
N PHE A 231 -25.92 -0.90 14.61
CA PHE A 231 -25.88 -2.36 14.66
C PHE A 231 -25.95 -2.89 13.23
N ALA A 232 -24.94 -3.67 12.84
CA ALA A 232 -24.85 -4.26 11.51
C ALA A 232 -24.88 -5.78 11.60
N LYS A 233 -25.46 -6.44 10.60
CA LYS A 233 -25.57 -7.90 10.53
C LYS A 233 -24.96 -8.43 9.22
N GLN A 234 -23.98 -9.33 9.35
CA GLN A 234 -23.51 -10.15 8.23
C GLN A 234 -24.29 -11.47 8.13
N LYS A 235 -24.33 -12.03 6.92
CA LYS A 235 -24.95 -13.35 6.67
C LYS A 235 -24.28 -14.41 7.55
N GLY A 236 -25.08 -15.14 8.33
CA GLY A 236 -24.58 -16.17 9.26
C GLY A 236 -24.20 -15.66 10.66
N PHE A 237 -24.21 -14.35 10.90
CA PHE A 237 -23.84 -13.75 12.19
C PHE A 237 -25.01 -12.96 12.81
N PRO A 238 -25.03 -12.78 14.14
CA PRO A 238 -25.98 -11.90 14.81
C PRO A 238 -25.67 -10.42 14.52
N TYR A 239 -26.59 -9.53 14.87
CA TYR A 239 -26.31 -8.10 14.88
C TYR A 239 -25.18 -7.76 15.85
N TRP A 240 -24.27 -6.89 15.41
CA TRP A 240 -23.10 -6.50 16.16
C TRP A 240 -22.86 -4.99 16.06
N PRO A 241 -22.41 -4.31 17.14
CA PRO A 241 -22.13 -2.88 17.10
C PRO A 241 -20.94 -2.56 16.18
N ALA A 242 -21.04 -1.49 15.40
CA ALA A 242 -20.02 -1.07 14.44
C ALA A 242 -19.96 0.46 14.25
N LYS A 243 -18.80 0.94 13.80
CA LYS A 243 -18.62 2.28 13.23
C LYS A 243 -18.83 2.23 11.72
N VAL A 244 -19.59 3.17 11.18
CA VAL A 244 -19.73 3.34 9.72
C VAL A 244 -18.52 4.14 9.21
N ILE A 245 -17.73 3.52 8.34
CA ILE A 245 -16.54 4.15 7.74
C ILE A 245 -16.95 4.90 6.48
N ARG A 246 -17.73 4.26 5.62
CA ARG A 246 -18.24 4.82 4.36
C ARG A 246 -19.62 4.24 4.04
N ILE A 247 -20.41 5.00 3.30
CA ILE A 247 -21.67 4.55 2.72
C ILE A 247 -21.53 4.70 1.21
N ASP A 248 -21.63 3.59 0.48
CA ASP A 248 -21.65 3.56 -0.99
C ASP A 248 -23.04 3.08 -1.42
N ASP A 249 -23.87 3.98 -1.96
CA ASP A 249 -25.25 3.73 -2.40
C ASP A 249 -26.15 3.05 -1.33
N HIS A 250 -26.15 1.72 -1.30
CA HIS A 250 -26.94 0.88 -0.38
C HIS A 250 -26.07 -0.06 0.47
N CYS A 251 -24.75 0.02 0.33
CA CYS A 251 -23.77 -0.76 1.08
C CYS A 251 -23.08 0.12 2.12
N TYR A 252 -23.11 -0.33 3.36
CA TYR A 252 -22.41 0.28 4.48
C TYR A 252 -21.09 -0.45 4.67
N ASP A 253 -19.98 0.26 4.52
CA ASP A 253 -18.68 -0.21 4.97
C ASP A 253 -18.55 0.08 6.46
N VAL A 254 -18.59 -0.99 7.25
CA VAL A 254 -18.60 -0.91 8.70
C VAL A 254 -17.40 -1.63 9.31
N ARG A 255 -16.93 -1.09 10.43
CA ARG A 255 -15.90 -1.72 11.25
C ARG A 255 -16.46 -2.05 12.63
N PHE A 256 -16.51 -3.33 12.95
CA PHE A 256 -17.14 -3.85 14.16
C PHE A 256 -16.33 -3.56 15.42
N PHE A 257 -17.02 -3.34 16.54
CA PHE A 257 -16.40 -3.31 17.88
C PHE A 257 -16.07 -4.73 18.35
N GLY A 258 -15.05 -4.86 19.20
CA GLY A 258 -14.62 -6.11 19.81
C GLY A 258 -13.87 -7.07 18.88
N GLY A 259 -13.29 -8.10 19.49
CA GLY A 259 -12.56 -9.14 18.77
C GLY A 259 -11.37 -8.58 17.98
N TYR A 260 -11.37 -8.82 16.66
CA TYR A 260 -10.34 -8.39 15.73
C TYR A 260 -10.69 -7.09 14.96
N HIS A 261 -11.76 -6.39 15.37
CA HIS A 261 -12.25 -5.17 14.71
C HIS A 261 -12.43 -5.36 13.20
N GLN A 262 -13.12 -6.46 12.85
CA GLN A 262 -13.35 -6.89 11.48
C GLN A 262 -14.11 -5.84 10.68
N ARG A 263 -13.81 -5.79 9.38
CA ARG A 263 -14.46 -4.90 8.43
C ARG A 263 -15.40 -5.68 7.53
N ALA A 264 -16.49 -5.04 7.14
CA ALA A 264 -17.54 -5.67 6.36
C ALA A 264 -18.31 -4.66 5.49
N LEU A 265 -18.63 -5.08 4.28
CA LEU A 265 -19.70 -4.46 3.50
C LEU A 265 -21.03 -5.09 3.92
N VAL A 266 -21.97 -4.26 4.35
CA VAL A 266 -23.29 -4.69 4.87
C VAL A 266 -24.38 -3.91 4.16
N ASP A 267 -25.37 -4.61 3.61
CA ASP A 267 -26.51 -4.00 2.96
C ASP A 267 -27.37 -3.19 3.95
N ARG A 268 -27.94 -2.07 3.49
CA ARG A 268 -28.80 -1.18 4.29
C ARG A 268 -29.94 -1.90 5.02
N SER A 269 -30.50 -2.97 4.45
CA SER A 269 -31.54 -3.79 5.08
C SER A 269 -31.09 -4.44 6.39
N ASN A 270 -29.79 -4.69 6.51
CA ASN A 270 -29.14 -5.32 7.66
C ASN A 270 -28.46 -4.30 8.60
N ILE A 271 -28.80 -3.02 8.47
CA ILE A 271 -28.36 -1.94 9.36
C ILE A 271 -29.53 -1.52 10.25
N LYS A 272 -29.25 -1.35 11.54
CA LYS A 272 -30.18 -0.80 12.54
C LYS A 272 -29.53 0.35 13.30
N PRO A 273 -30.29 1.40 13.68
CA PRO A 273 -29.77 2.48 14.51
C PRO A 273 -29.16 1.96 15.81
N ILE A 274 -28.10 2.59 16.31
CA ILE A 274 -27.46 2.19 17.58
C ILE A 274 -28.37 2.34 18.81
N SER A 275 -29.43 3.14 18.72
CA SER A 275 -30.47 3.29 19.75
C SER A 275 -31.41 2.07 19.86
N THR A 276 -31.35 1.14 18.90
CA THR A 276 -32.21 -0.06 18.88
C THR A 276 -31.91 -0.96 20.07
N SER A 277 -32.95 -1.44 20.76
CA SER A 277 -32.75 -2.31 21.93
C SER A 277 -32.23 -3.70 21.55
N LEU A 278 -31.37 -4.29 22.40
CA LEU A 278 -30.81 -5.64 22.18
C LEU A 278 -31.88 -6.74 22.02
N LYS A 279 -33.06 -6.54 22.63
CA LYS A 279 -34.21 -7.46 22.51
C LYS A 279 -34.81 -7.42 21.10
N GLN A 280 -34.92 -6.24 20.50
CA GLN A 280 -35.47 -6.06 19.15
C GLN A 280 -34.58 -6.65 18.04
N ILE A 281 -33.26 -6.63 18.24
CA ILE A 281 -32.30 -7.22 17.28
C ILE A 281 -32.07 -8.73 17.50
N ALA A 282 -32.80 -9.36 18.43
CA ALA A 282 -32.69 -10.78 18.77
C ALA A 282 -31.25 -11.26 19.01
N ALA A 283 -30.38 -10.39 19.54
CA ALA A 283 -28.98 -10.72 19.75
C ALA A 283 -28.80 -11.59 21.00
N LYS A 284 -28.26 -12.81 20.83
CA LYS A 284 -27.87 -13.66 21.96
C LYS A 284 -26.66 -13.02 22.66
N ARG A 285 -26.79 -12.77 23.98
CA ARG A 285 -25.70 -12.17 24.78
C ARG A 285 -24.58 -13.19 24.99
N THR A 286 -23.57 -13.13 24.14
CA THR A 286 -22.32 -13.86 24.32
C THR A 286 -21.31 -12.99 25.07
N THR A 287 -20.29 -13.61 25.67
CA THR A 287 -19.18 -12.89 26.32
C THR A 287 -18.48 -11.95 25.34
N ALA A 288 -18.32 -12.36 24.09
CA ALA A 288 -17.75 -11.52 23.04
C ALA A 288 -18.62 -10.29 22.73
N LEU A 289 -19.95 -10.47 22.65
CA LEU A 289 -20.86 -9.36 22.39
C LEU A 289 -20.88 -8.38 23.56
N ASN A 290 -20.85 -8.87 24.80
CA ASN A 290 -20.77 -7.99 25.97
C ASN A 290 -19.49 -7.15 25.98
N LYS A 291 -18.34 -7.72 25.60
CA LYS A 291 -17.08 -6.96 25.46
C LYS A 291 -17.18 -5.89 24.37
N ALA A 292 -17.77 -6.22 23.23
CA ALA A 292 -17.98 -5.25 22.14
C ALA A 292 -18.91 -4.09 22.56
N LEU A 293 -19.97 -4.40 23.32
CA LEU A 293 -20.88 -3.38 23.86
C LEU A 293 -20.23 -2.52 24.94
N GLU A 294 -19.34 -3.08 25.76
CA GLU A 294 -18.56 -2.31 26.74
C GLU A 294 -17.60 -1.34 26.04
N GLU A 295 -16.93 -1.79 24.97
CA GLU A 295 -16.08 -0.97 24.12
C GLU A 295 -16.88 0.16 23.46
N LEU A 296 -18.06 -0.15 22.89
CA LEU A 296 -18.99 0.84 22.34
C LEU A 296 -19.41 1.87 23.40
N LYS A 297 -19.78 1.43 24.60
CA LYS A 297 -20.21 2.32 25.68
C LYS A 297 -19.10 3.30 26.06
N ARG A 298 -17.85 2.81 26.14
CA ARG A 298 -16.70 3.67 26.41
C ARG A 298 -16.47 4.68 25.29
N HIS A 299 -16.63 4.27 24.03
CA HIS A 299 -16.55 5.17 22.89
C HIS A 299 -17.61 6.28 22.97
N GLN A 300 -18.87 5.93 23.29
CA GLN A 300 -19.96 6.90 23.48
C GLN A 300 -19.67 7.90 24.61
N GLN A 301 -19.11 7.43 25.73
CA GLN A 301 -18.68 8.31 26.81
C GLN A 301 -17.61 9.29 26.33
N LEU A 302 -16.58 8.84 25.60
CA LEU A 302 -15.54 9.73 25.07
C LEU A 302 -16.11 10.76 24.09
N LEU A 303 -17.10 10.39 23.27
CA LEU A 303 -17.82 11.33 22.40
C LEU A 303 -18.52 12.42 23.21
N GLU A 304 -19.27 12.04 24.25
CA GLU A 304 -19.97 13.00 25.13
C GLU A 304 -19.03 13.97 25.83
N HIS A 305 -17.88 13.48 26.33
CA HIS A 305 -16.88 14.34 26.97
C HIS A 305 -16.28 15.36 25.99
N ARG A 306 -16.04 14.93 24.74
CA ARG A 306 -15.53 15.81 23.67
C ARG A 306 -16.55 16.89 23.30
N SER A 307 -17.83 16.53 23.17
CA SER A 307 -18.91 17.49 22.88
C SER A 307 -19.10 18.52 24.00
N ARG A 308 -18.94 18.13 25.27
CA ARG A 308 -18.99 19.05 26.42
C ARG A 308 -17.77 19.98 26.48
N GLY A 309 -16.58 19.47 26.16
CA GLY A 309 -15.33 20.26 26.15
C GLY A 309 -15.31 21.37 25.11
N THR A 310 -15.93 21.17 23.94
CA THR A 310 -16.04 22.22 22.90
C THR A 310 -17.07 23.31 23.22
N SER A 311 -17.88 23.12 24.25
CA SER A 311 -18.93 24.07 24.66
C SER A 311 -18.50 25.02 25.78
N GLY A 312 -17.29 24.84 26.34
CA GLY A 312 -16.92 25.38 27.65
C GLY A 312 -15.68 26.26 27.75
N ASP A 313 -14.98 26.60 26.66
CA ASP A 313 -13.71 27.34 26.76
C ASP A 313 -13.76 28.74 26.11
N CYS A 314 -14.36 29.67 26.84
CA CYS A 314 -14.02 31.08 26.78
C CYS A 314 -13.75 31.55 28.20
N SER A 315 -12.54 31.30 28.71
CA SER A 315 -11.89 32.08 29.78
C SER A 315 -10.48 31.55 30.04
N SER A 316 -9.46 32.26 29.56
CA SER A 316 -8.08 32.10 30.08
C SER A 316 -8.04 32.48 31.57
N PRO A 317 -7.08 31.99 32.37
CA PRO A 317 -5.78 32.66 32.39
C PRO A 317 -4.54 31.80 32.74
N ALA A 318 -3.40 32.47 32.55
CA ALA A 318 -2.13 32.35 33.29
C ALA A 318 -1.01 31.47 32.72
N ARG A 319 0.02 32.21 32.28
CA ARG A 319 1.37 31.81 31.90
C ARG A 319 2.07 30.98 32.99
N HIS A 320 2.72 29.89 32.59
CA HIS A 320 3.86 29.34 33.31
C HIS A 320 5.09 29.28 32.40
N THR A 321 6.15 29.92 32.88
CA THR A 321 7.49 30.03 32.30
C THR A 321 8.22 28.68 32.20
N PRO A 322 9.15 28.50 31.23
CA PRO A 322 9.85 27.23 31.03
C PRO A 322 11.08 27.10 31.93
N VAL A 323 11.20 26.00 32.67
CA VAL A 323 12.44 25.59 33.35
C VAL A 323 13.23 24.66 32.42
N LYS A 324 14.47 25.07 32.10
CA LYS A 324 15.48 24.28 31.38
C LYS A 324 15.90 23.06 32.22
N ALA A 325 15.96 21.87 31.63
CA ALA A 325 16.68 20.73 32.19
C ALA A 325 17.53 20.00 31.14
N LYS A 326 18.68 19.55 31.61
CA LYS A 326 19.91 19.20 30.91
C LYS A 326 19.83 17.94 30.03
N ARG A 327 20.61 17.97 28.94
CA ARG A 327 21.02 16.82 28.13
C ARG A 327 21.71 15.75 28.99
N GLY A 328 21.25 14.51 28.90
CA GLY A 328 21.95 13.32 29.39
C GLY A 328 21.87 12.20 28.34
N ARG A 329 23.03 11.80 27.83
CA ARG A 329 23.20 10.66 26.91
C ARG A 329 22.85 9.35 27.65
N GLY A 330 21.88 8.60 27.13
CA GLY A 330 21.53 7.26 27.60
C GLY A 330 21.36 6.30 26.42
N ARG A 331 22.14 5.22 26.42
CA ARG A 331 22.26 4.16 25.41
C ARG A 331 20.94 3.37 25.26
N PRO A 332 20.51 2.98 24.05
CA PRO A 332 19.23 2.26 23.89
C PRO A 332 19.32 0.83 24.43
N ARG A 333 18.33 0.46 25.25
CA ARG A 333 18.13 -0.90 25.76
C ARG A 333 17.58 -1.81 24.65
N ARG A 334 18.15 -3.01 24.57
CA ARG A 334 17.81 -4.13 23.68
C ARG A 334 16.36 -4.58 23.91
N VAL A 335 15.54 -4.54 22.86
CA VAL A 335 14.18 -5.11 22.85
C VAL A 335 14.30 -6.62 22.79
N VAL A 336 13.71 -7.31 23.79
CA VAL A 336 13.59 -8.76 23.82
C VAL A 336 12.28 -9.12 23.12
N VAL A 337 12.38 -9.90 22.04
CA VAL A 337 11.25 -10.45 21.27
C VAL A 337 10.75 -11.71 21.98
N PRO A 338 9.44 -11.87 22.25
CA PRO A 338 8.89 -13.16 22.69
C PRO A 338 8.83 -14.13 21.51
N GLN A 339 9.39 -15.34 21.68
CA GLN A 339 9.24 -16.42 20.70
C GLN A 339 7.84 -17.04 20.75
N PRO A 340 7.29 -17.49 19.61
CA PRO A 340 6.05 -18.27 19.58
C PRO A 340 6.29 -19.67 20.15
N SER A 341 5.44 -20.07 21.09
CA SER A 341 5.42 -21.41 21.68
C SER A 341 5.04 -22.47 20.65
N SER A 342 5.93 -23.43 20.45
CA SER A 342 5.69 -24.70 19.76
C SER A 342 4.66 -25.54 20.52
N SER A 343 3.50 -25.76 19.92
CA SER A 343 2.59 -26.83 20.33
C SER A 343 2.94 -28.08 19.53
N SER A 344 3.58 -29.02 20.23
CA SER A 344 3.71 -30.42 19.88
C SER A 344 2.33 -31.07 19.82
N SER A 345 1.96 -31.62 18.66
CA SER A 345 0.94 -32.66 18.57
C SER A 345 1.57 -33.86 17.88
N SER A 346 1.75 -34.89 18.69
CA SER A 346 2.08 -36.27 18.37
C SER A 346 1.21 -36.83 17.24
N SER A 347 1.85 -37.35 16.20
CA SER A 347 1.27 -38.30 15.25
C SER A 347 1.78 -39.68 15.65
N GLU A 348 0.89 -40.48 16.24
CA GLU A 348 1.08 -41.92 16.37
C GLU A 348 0.76 -42.56 15.00
N ASP A 349 1.67 -43.42 14.57
CA ASP A 349 1.54 -44.31 13.43
C ASP A 349 0.38 -45.29 13.66
N ASP A 350 -0.47 -45.47 12.66
CA ASP A 350 -1.18 -46.74 12.46
C ASP A 350 -1.13 -47.10 10.97
N HIS A 351 -0.47 -48.23 10.72
CA HIS A 351 -0.42 -48.96 9.47
C HIS A 351 -1.72 -49.76 9.33
N GLU A 352 -2.48 -49.55 8.25
CA GLU A 352 -3.32 -50.61 7.70
C GLU A 352 -3.13 -50.65 6.17
N GLU A 353 -2.64 -51.80 5.72
CA GLU A 353 -2.58 -52.27 4.34
C GLU A 353 -4.01 -52.63 3.88
N GLU A 354 -4.41 -52.17 2.69
CA GLU A 354 -5.46 -52.84 1.91
C GLU A 354 -4.91 -53.04 0.49
N GLU A 355 -4.62 -54.31 0.19
CA GLU A 355 -4.57 -54.89 -1.15
C GLU A 355 -6.01 -55.07 -1.71
N GLU A 356 -6.07 -55.40 -3.00
CA GLU A 356 -7.25 -55.80 -3.83
C GLU A 356 -8.09 -54.65 -4.43
N GLU A 357 -8.53 -54.64 -5.69
CA GLU A 357 -8.39 -55.51 -6.85
C GLU A 357 -8.94 -54.74 -8.07
N GLU A 358 -8.45 -55.12 -9.26
CA GLU A 358 -9.11 -55.14 -10.58
C GLU A 358 -9.73 -53.87 -11.23
N GLY A 359 -9.29 -53.61 -12.47
CA GLY A 359 -9.94 -52.74 -13.44
C GLY A 359 -9.02 -52.27 -14.56
#